data_AF-A0ABC9YPT1-F1
#
_entry.id   AF-A0ABC9YPT1-F1
#
_cell.length_a   1.000
_cell.length_b   1.000
_cell.length_c   1.000
_cell.angle_alpha   90.00
_cell.angle_beta   90.00
_cell.angle_gamma   90.00
#
_symmetry.space_group_name_H-M   'P 1'
#
loop_
_entity.id
_entity.type
_entity.pdbx_description
1 polymer ?
#
loop_
_entity_poly.entity_id
_entity_poly.type
_entity_poly.pdbx_seq_one_letter_code
_entity_poly.pdbx_strand_id
1 'polypeptide(L)'
;MPAYPALVTLHVTAGALGRLLGPMVAWTDSRTHSGATDLAASSPPPTQPPPHRAPLRSRHSTLWPWYLTTVAAICATATLMVLWHRPDLWWLIPVSALTFALALLGRHATARPGPWTHAYVHGLGGSYIALWTAPLVVSFALHGPLYGLSELIAWLGPTLLVLPLLEFWRRRLPIPIGV
;
A
#
# COMPACT_ATOMS: atom_id res chain seq x y z
N MET A 1 27.43 16.60 -11.49
CA MET A 1 26.20 16.83 -10.71
C MET A 1 25.72 15.49 -10.13
N PRO A 2 26.09 15.14 -8.88
CA PRO A 2 25.74 13.86 -8.25
C PRO A 2 24.27 13.75 -7.80
N ALA A 3 23.44 14.79 -8.01
CA ALA A 3 22.07 14.83 -7.54
C ALA A 3 21.16 13.75 -8.17
N TYR A 4 21.37 13.45 -9.45
CA TYR A 4 20.57 12.46 -10.17
C TYR A 4 20.76 11.01 -9.67
N PRO A 5 21.98 10.45 -9.58
CA PRO A 5 22.16 9.10 -9.04
C PRO A 5 21.74 9.00 -7.56
N ALA A 6 21.85 10.10 -6.79
CA ALA A 6 21.33 10.16 -5.43
C ALA A 6 19.79 10.03 -5.40
N LEU A 7 19.07 10.74 -6.30
CA LEU A 7 17.62 10.62 -6.43
C LEU A 7 17.21 9.20 -6.84
N VAL A 8 17.93 8.56 -7.77
CA VAL A 8 17.66 7.15 -8.19
C VAL A 8 17.86 6.20 -7.03
N THR A 9 18.97 6.32 -6.32
CA THR A 9 19.25 5.48 -5.16
C THR A 9 18.18 5.66 -4.09
N LEU A 10 17.76 6.90 -3.81
CA LEU A 10 16.70 7.19 -2.86
C LEU A 10 15.36 6.59 -3.30
N HIS A 11 15.01 6.72 -4.59
CA HIS A 11 13.76 6.19 -5.14
C HIS A 11 13.69 4.66 -5.03
N VAL A 12 14.77 3.97 -5.38
CA VAL A 12 14.86 2.50 -5.32
C VAL A 12 14.85 1.99 -3.88
N THR A 13 15.61 2.63 -2.97
CA THR A 13 15.66 2.23 -1.56
C THR A 13 14.35 2.51 -0.83
N ALA A 14 13.70 3.66 -1.09
CA ALA A 14 12.35 3.95 -0.59
C ALA A 14 11.33 2.93 -1.12
N GLY A 15 11.43 2.58 -2.41
CA GLY A 15 10.65 1.50 -3.03
C GLY A 15 10.81 0.16 -2.31
N ALA A 16 12.04 -0.25 -2.02
CA ALA A 16 12.31 -1.49 -1.30
C ALA A 16 11.69 -1.49 0.11
N LEU A 17 11.82 -0.38 0.85
CA LEU A 17 11.22 -0.22 2.18
C LEU A 17 9.68 -0.31 2.13
N GLY A 18 9.04 0.40 1.20
CA GLY A 18 7.58 0.37 1.08
C GLY A 18 7.02 -1.01 0.76
N ARG A 19 7.77 -1.85 0.01
CA ARG A 19 7.36 -3.23 -0.33
C ARG A 19 7.30 -4.14 0.90
N LEU A 20 8.16 -3.89 1.89
CA LEU A 20 8.16 -4.62 3.16
C LEU A 20 7.08 -4.08 4.10
N LEU A 21 6.87 -2.75 4.09
CA LEU A 21 5.90 -2.10 4.97
C LEU A 21 4.45 -2.46 4.61
N GLY A 22 4.09 -2.59 3.33
CA GLY A 22 2.73 -2.92 2.91
C GLY A 22 2.16 -4.19 3.56
N PRO A 23 2.82 -5.36 3.42
CA PRO A 23 2.40 -6.60 4.05
C PRO A 23 2.44 -6.53 5.59
N MET A 24 3.41 -5.82 6.17
CA MET A 24 3.50 -5.65 7.62
C MET A 24 2.31 -4.84 8.16
N VAL A 25 1.92 -3.74 7.50
CA VAL A 25 0.74 -2.95 7.87
C VAL A 25 -0.51 -3.83 7.82
N ALA A 26 -0.74 -4.52 6.70
CA ALA A 26 -1.89 -5.41 6.54
C ALA A 26 -1.97 -6.50 7.62
N TRP A 27 -0.82 -7.09 7.97
CA TRP A 27 -0.73 -8.12 9.02
C TRP A 27 -0.94 -7.58 10.43
N THR A 28 -0.41 -6.38 10.74
CA THR A 28 -0.68 -5.75 12.04
C THR A 28 -2.16 -5.39 12.20
N ASP A 29 -2.79 -4.93 11.12
CA ASP A 29 -4.21 -4.60 11.10
C ASP A 29 -5.06 -5.88 11.29
N SER A 30 -4.72 -6.99 10.63
CA SER A 30 -5.47 -8.25 10.76
C SER A 30 -5.40 -8.83 12.18
N ARG A 31 -4.24 -8.78 12.84
CA ARG A 31 -4.07 -9.25 14.22
C ARG A 31 -4.89 -8.44 15.23
N THR A 32 -5.02 -7.14 14.98
CA THR A 32 -5.79 -6.25 15.85
C THR A 32 -7.28 -6.60 15.81
N HIS A 33 -7.79 -7.03 14.65
CA HIS A 33 -9.18 -7.46 14.50
C HIS A 33 -9.44 -8.84 15.14
N SER A 34 -8.57 -9.82 14.92
CA SER A 34 -8.75 -11.18 15.50
C SER A 34 -8.80 -11.16 17.03
N GLY A 35 -7.90 -10.41 17.69
CA GLY A 35 -7.88 -10.34 19.15
C GLY A 35 -9.14 -9.70 19.76
N ALA A 36 -9.80 -8.79 19.04
CA ALA A 36 -11.06 -8.21 19.49
C ALA A 36 -12.21 -9.23 19.42
N THR A 37 -12.23 -10.06 18.37
CA THR A 37 -13.22 -11.14 18.22
C THR A 37 -13.04 -12.22 19.27
N ASP A 38 -11.80 -12.62 19.56
CA ASP A 38 -11.50 -13.64 20.58
C ASP A 38 -11.93 -13.19 21.98
N LEU A 39 -11.66 -11.93 22.35
CA LEU A 39 -12.11 -11.36 23.62
C LEU A 39 -13.65 -11.32 23.73
N ALA A 40 -14.33 -10.97 22.63
CA ALA A 40 -15.79 -10.99 22.58
C ALA A 40 -16.36 -12.41 22.71
N ALA A 41 -15.70 -13.42 22.13
CA ALA A 41 -16.10 -14.82 22.22
C ALA A 41 -15.84 -15.45 23.60
N SER A 42 -14.79 -15.01 24.30
CA SER A 42 -14.46 -15.46 25.67
C SER A 42 -15.32 -14.81 26.77
N SER A 43 -16.15 -13.83 26.41
CA SER A 43 -17.02 -13.13 27.36
C SER A 43 -18.27 -13.98 27.64
N PRO A 44 -18.65 -14.23 28.90
CA PRO A 44 -19.87 -14.97 29.22
C PRO A 44 -21.12 -14.26 28.67
N PRO A 45 -22.18 -15.00 28.30
CA PRO A 45 -23.39 -14.41 27.72
C PRO A 45 -23.99 -13.37 28.68
N PRO A 46 -24.34 -12.16 28.20
CA PRO A 46 -24.74 -11.07 29.06
C PRO A 46 -26.13 -11.33 29.65
N THR A 47 -26.21 -11.48 30.97
CA THR A 47 -27.47 -11.43 31.74
C THR A 47 -27.88 -9.99 32.09
N GLN A 48 -27.06 -8.99 31.76
CA GLN A 48 -27.36 -7.57 31.97
C GLN A 48 -27.48 -6.79 30.65
N PRO A 49 -28.40 -5.81 30.54
CA PRO A 49 -28.45 -4.89 29.42
C PRO A 49 -27.10 -4.18 29.30
N PRO A 50 -26.54 -4.04 28.09
CA PRO A 50 -25.16 -3.66 27.90
C PRO A 50 -24.92 -2.24 28.45
N PRO A 51 -23.93 -2.04 29.34
CA PRO A 51 -23.44 -0.69 29.61
C PRO A 51 -22.91 -0.11 28.30
N HIS A 52 -23.14 1.18 28.08
CA HIS A 52 -22.66 1.96 26.94
C HIS A 52 -21.21 1.54 26.62
N ARG A 53 -21.03 0.72 25.57
CA ARG A 53 -19.71 0.20 25.21
C ARG A 53 -18.83 1.41 24.89
N ALA A 54 -17.87 1.69 25.76
CA ALA A 54 -16.84 2.67 25.46
C ALA A 54 -16.22 2.28 24.11
N PRO A 55 -16.09 3.23 23.16
CA PRO A 55 -15.57 2.90 21.85
C PRO A 55 -14.18 2.29 22.03
N LEU A 56 -14.02 1.04 21.60
CA LEU A 56 -12.72 0.38 21.48
C LEU A 56 -11.82 1.34 20.71
N ARG A 57 -10.92 2.00 21.44
CA ARG A 57 -10.00 2.99 20.90
C ARG A 57 -9.19 2.27 19.84
N SER A 58 -9.41 2.60 18.58
CA SER A 58 -8.68 2.02 17.46
C SER A 58 -7.19 2.19 17.74
N ARG A 59 -6.50 1.08 18.00
CA ARG A 59 -5.04 1.08 18.01
C ARG A 59 -4.62 1.35 16.58
N HIS A 60 -4.34 2.62 16.28
CA HIS A 60 -3.68 2.98 15.04
C HIS A 60 -2.37 2.20 14.97
N SER A 61 -2.23 1.35 13.94
CA SER A 61 -0.97 0.68 13.66
C SER A 61 0.11 1.76 13.52
N THR A 62 1.15 1.67 14.35
CA THR A 62 2.27 2.61 14.36
C THR A 62 3.04 2.58 13.02
N LEU A 63 2.78 1.60 12.17
CA LEU A 63 3.39 1.41 10.85
C LEU A 63 2.74 2.25 9.73
N TRP A 64 1.49 2.70 9.89
CA TRP A 64 0.79 3.48 8.85
C TRP A 64 1.51 4.79 8.48
N PRO A 65 1.98 5.60 9.44
CA PRO A 65 2.78 6.79 9.14
C PRO A 65 4.02 6.46 8.32
N TRP A 66 4.77 5.41 8.68
CA TRP A 66 5.97 4.98 7.96
C TRP A 66 5.66 4.54 6.52
N TYR A 67 4.56 3.81 6.33
CA TYR A 67 4.11 3.44 4.99
C TYR A 67 3.74 4.67 4.16
N LEU A 68 2.98 5.62 4.72
CA LEU A 68 2.65 6.85 3.99
C LEU A 68 3.87 7.70 3.68
N THR A 69 4.83 7.80 4.60
CA THR A 69 6.08 8.54 4.37
C THR A 69 6.90 7.90 3.25
N THR A 70 6.97 6.56 3.20
CA THR A 70 7.67 5.86 2.11
C THR A 70 6.95 6.03 0.77
N VAL A 71 5.62 5.89 0.71
CA VAL A 71 4.84 6.17 -0.51
C VAL A 71 5.03 7.61 -0.96
N ALA A 72 4.96 8.58 -0.04
CA ALA A 72 5.18 10.00 -0.34
C ALA A 72 6.58 10.26 -0.90
N ALA A 73 7.61 9.67 -0.28
CA ALA A 73 8.99 9.81 -0.74
C ALA A 73 9.17 9.25 -2.17
N ILE A 74 8.57 8.11 -2.47
CA ILE A 74 8.58 7.51 -3.83
C ILE A 74 7.87 8.42 -4.83
N CYS A 75 6.69 8.93 -4.49
CA CYS A 75 5.91 9.82 -5.37
C CYS A 75 6.67 11.14 -5.62
N ALA A 76 7.24 11.74 -4.58
CA ALA A 76 8.01 12.98 -4.69
C ALA A 76 9.26 12.79 -5.54
N THR A 77 10.02 11.71 -5.30
CA THR A 77 11.24 11.43 -6.09
C THR A 77 10.92 11.12 -7.55
N ALA A 78 9.85 10.37 -7.85
CA ALA A 78 9.41 10.15 -9.23
C ALA A 78 9.03 11.46 -9.93
N THR A 79 8.21 12.29 -9.28
CA THR A 79 7.78 13.59 -9.83
C THR A 79 8.97 14.51 -10.08
N LEU A 80 9.92 14.60 -9.14
CA LEU A 80 11.14 15.40 -9.30
C LEU A 80 11.99 14.92 -10.48
N MET A 81 12.15 13.61 -10.67
CA MET A 81 12.89 13.07 -11.80
C MET A 81 12.24 13.41 -13.14
N VAL A 82 10.91 13.29 -13.23
CA VAL A 82 10.13 13.62 -14.43
C VAL A 82 10.28 15.09 -14.78
N LEU A 83 10.06 15.99 -13.81
CA LEU A 83 10.18 17.43 -14.00
C LEU A 83 11.57 17.86 -14.47
N TRP A 84 12.62 17.21 -13.97
CA TRP A 84 13.99 17.70 -14.13
C TRP A 84 14.77 17.02 -15.26
N HIS A 85 14.52 15.74 -15.53
CA HIS A 85 15.32 14.95 -16.47
C HIS A 85 14.52 14.42 -17.65
N ARG A 86 13.19 14.24 -17.51
CA ARG A 86 12.35 13.58 -18.52
C ARG A 86 10.92 14.16 -18.56
N PRO A 87 10.75 15.42 -18.97
CA PRO A 87 9.43 16.07 -18.98
C PRO A 87 8.44 15.40 -19.95
N ASP A 88 8.93 14.66 -20.95
CA ASP A 88 8.09 13.87 -21.86
C ASP A 88 7.25 12.81 -21.12
N LEU A 89 7.67 12.39 -19.92
CA LEU A 89 6.93 11.47 -19.05
C LEU A 89 6.01 12.20 -18.05
N TRP A 90 5.52 13.39 -18.38
CA TRP A 90 4.64 14.19 -17.51
C TRP A 90 3.42 13.42 -16.97
N TRP A 91 2.92 12.41 -17.71
CA TRP A 91 1.81 11.55 -17.29
C TRP A 91 2.10 10.76 -15.99
N LEU A 92 3.37 10.59 -15.60
CA LEU A 92 3.72 9.97 -14.32
C LEU A 92 3.36 10.83 -13.11
N ILE A 93 3.20 12.15 -13.29
CA ILE A 93 2.81 13.08 -12.22
C ILE A 93 1.40 12.80 -11.70
N PRO A 94 0.34 12.74 -12.54
CA PRO A 94 -1.00 12.37 -12.05
C PRO A 94 -1.04 10.94 -11.50
N VAL A 95 -0.23 10.02 -12.02
CA VAL A 95 -0.13 8.64 -11.50
C VAL A 95 0.49 8.59 -10.11
N SER A 96 1.52 9.39 -9.84
CA SER A 96 2.11 9.50 -8.50
C SER A 96 1.12 10.13 -7.51
N ALA A 97 0.38 11.15 -7.93
CA ALA A 97 -0.68 11.76 -7.12
C ALA A 97 -1.80 10.73 -6.79
N LEU A 98 -2.26 9.98 -7.78
CA LEU A 98 -3.28 8.93 -7.60
C LEU A 98 -2.79 7.83 -6.64
N THR A 99 -1.51 7.43 -6.75
CA THR A 99 -0.89 6.44 -5.87
C THR A 99 -0.94 6.88 -4.41
N PHE A 100 -0.56 8.13 -4.15
CA PHE A 100 -0.59 8.68 -2.81
C PHE A 100 -2.05 8.83 -2.29
N ALA A 101 -2.98 9.23 -3.15
CA ALA A 101 -4.40 9.31 -2.81
C ALA A 101 -5.01 7.96 -2.42
N LEU A 102 -4.65 6.87 -3.13
CA LEU A 102 -5.06 5.51 -2.79
C LEU A 102 -4.52 5.07 -1.42
N ALA A 103 -3.26 5.41 -1.11
CA ALA A 103 -2.66 5.12 0.19
C ALA A 103 -3.38 5.86 1.33
N LEU A 104 -3.75 7.13 1.10
CA LEU A 104 -4.56 7.92 2.04
C LEU A 104 -5.96 7.34 2.21
N LEU A 105 -6.59 6.88 1.12
CA LEU A 105 -7.90 6.22 1.15
C LEU A 105 -7.83 4.96 2.02
N GLY A 106 -6.79 4.14 1.85
CA GLY A 106 -6.54 2.95 2.68
C GLY A 106 -6.45 3.30 4.17
N ARG A 107 -5.64 4.32 4.53
CA ARG A 107 -5.56 4.79 5.92
C ARG A 107 -6.91 5.29 6.43
N HIS A 108 -7.64 6.08 5.66
CA HIS A 108 -8.91 6.64 6.12
C HIS A 108 -9.97 5.55 6.33
N ALA A 109 -9.93 4.51 5.51
CA ALA A 109 -10.82 3.36 5.61
C ALA A 109 -10.58 2.51 6.87
N THR A 110 -9.36 2.47 7.43
CA THR A 110 -9.10 1.72 8.68
C THR A 110 -9.90 2.20 9.88
N ALA A 111 -10.35 3.45 9.88
CA ALA A 111 -11.10 4.03 10.98
C ALA A 111 -12.61 3.73 10.91
N ARG A 112 -13.11 3.05 9.86
CA ARG A 112 -14.55 2.87 9.63
C ARG A 112 -14.94 1.40 9.37
N PRO A 113 -15.91 0.83 10.08
CA PRO A 113 -16.38 -0.55 9.85
C PRO A 113 -17.30 -0.68 8.62
N GLY A 114 -17.43 -1.91 8.11
CA GLY A 114 -18.42 -2.30 7.09
C GLY A 114 -17.95 -2.07 5.64
N PRO A 115 -18.67 -1.32 4.79
CA PRO A 115 -18.40 -1.17 3.35
C PRO A 115 -17.03 -0.56 3.04
N TRP A 116 -16.42 0.10 4.02
CA TRP A 116 -15.08 0.67 3.94
C TRP A 116 -13.97 -0.39 3.94
N THR A 117 -14.26 -1.64 4.30
CA THR A 117 -13.30 -2.75 4.12
C THR A 117 -12.93 -2.94 2.65
N HIS A 118 -13.87 -2.74 1.71
CA HIS A 118 -13.56 -2.82 0.29
C HIS A 118 -12.66 -1.66 -0.17
N ALA A 119 -12.94 -0.44 0.33
CA ALA A 119 -12.11 0.73 0.09
C ALA A 119 -10.71 0.60 0.72
N TYR A 120 -10.59 -0.06 1.88
CA TYR A 120 -9.31 -0.39 2.49
C TYR A 120 -8.51 -1.34 1.60
N VAL A 121 -9.12 -2.44 1.14
CA VAL A 121 -8.44 -3.42 0.27
C VAL A 121 -8.03 -2.80 -1.05
N HIS A 122 -8.90 -1.99 -1.68
CA HIS A 122 -8.56 -1.29 -2.93
C HIS A 122 -7.53 -0.18 -2.72
N GLY A 123 -7.63 0.59 -1.63
CA GLY A 123 -6.70 1.66 -1.31
C GLY A 123 -5.30 1.13 -1.03
N LEU A 124 -5.18 0.21 -0.07
CA LEU A 124 -3.90 -0.41 0.32
C LEU A 124 -3.36 -1.32 -0.80
N GLY A 125 -4.21 -2.10 -1.46
CA GLY A 125 -3.81 -2.94 -2.58
C GLY A 125 -3.35 -2.14 -3.79
N GLY A 126 -4.11 -1.10 -4.16
CA GLY A 126 -3.77 -0.21 -5.27
C GLY A 126 -2.49 0.58 -5.04
N SER A 127 -2.31 1.14 -3.83
CA SER A 127 -1.07 1.82 -3.48
C SER A 127 0.12 0.86 -3.44
N TYR A 128 -0.08 -0.39 -3.02
CA TYR A 128 0.97 -1.41 -3.01
C TYR A 128 1.41 -1.82 -4.41
N ILE A 129 0.46 -2.06 -5.34
CA ILE A 129 0.78 -2.34 -6.75
C ILE A 129 1.57 -1.18 -7.35
N ALA A 130 1.12 0.05 -7.11
CA ALA A 130 1.81 1.25 -7.58
C ALA A 130 3.23 1.39 -7.01
N LEU A 131 3.45 0.91 -5.79
CA LEU A 131 4.77 0.91 -5.14
C LEU A 131 5.75 -0.08 -5.78
N TRP A 132 5.24 -1.14 -6.41
CA TRP A 132 6.05 -2.02 -7.24
C TRP A 132 6.31 -1.44 -8.63
N THR A 133 5.29 -0.86 -9.27
CA THR A 133 5.40 -0.35 -10.63
C THR A 133 6.26 0.91 -10.71
N ALA A 134 6.13 1.86 -9.78
CA ALA A 134 6.86 3.13 -9.80
C ALA A 134 8.39 2.97 -9.95
N PRO A 135 9.10 2.24 -9.07
CA PRO A 135 10.55 2.05 -9.23
C PRO A 135 10.93 1.24 -10.46
N LEU A 136 10.08 0.32 -10.94
CA LEU A 136 10.34 -0.44 -12.15
C LEU A 136 10.22 0.44 -13.40
N VAL A 137 9.10 1.13 -13.54
CA VAL A 137 8.85 2.08 -14.64
C VAL A 137 9.91 3.16 -14.65
N VAL A 138 10.25 3.75 -13.51
CA VAL A 138 11.32 4.75 -13.40
C VAL A 138 12.68 4.14 -13.79
N SER A 139 13.04 2.95 -13.31
CA SER A 139 14.31 2.31 -13.67
C SER A 139 14.43 2.04 -15.16
N PHE A 140 13.35 1.56 -15.80
CA PHE A 140 13.30 1.30 -17.24
C PHE A 140 13.27 2.58 -18.06
N ALA A 141 12.47 3.58 -17.67
CA ALA A 141 12.36 4.86 -18.37
C ALA A 141 13.65 5.69 -18.36
N LEU A 142 14.49 5.47 -17.34
CA LEU A 142 15.75 6.19 -17.15
C LEU A 142 16.97 5.49 -17.77
N HIS A 143 16.99 4.16 -17.88
CA HIS A 143 18.18 3.41 -18.33
C HIS A 143 17.99 2.56 -19.59
N GLY A 144 16.78 2.39 -20.12
CA GLY A 144 16.53 1.50 -21.26
C GLY A 144 15.68 2.11 -22.37
N PRO A 145 15.81 1.63 -23.63
CA PRO A 145 14.83 1.90 -24.68
C PRO A 145 13.51 1.23 -24.30
N LEU A 146 12.49 2.03 -24.02
CA LEU A 146 11.10 1.60 -23.80
C LEU A 146 10.47 1.19 -25.15
N TYR A 147 10.93 0.08 -25.73
CA TYR A 147 10.30 -0.49 -26.91
C TYR A 147 10.29 -2.02 -26.83
N GLY A 148 9.14 -2.62 -27.13
CA GLY A 148 9.00 -4.06 -27.28
C GLY A 148 8.82 -4.81 -25.96
N LEU A 149 9.52 -5.93 -25.80
CA LEU A 149 9.27 -6.91 -24.72
C LEU A 149 9.61 -6.35 -23.32
N SER A 150 10.61 -5.49 -23.21
CA SER A 150 11.05 -4.86 -21.95
C SER A 150 9.98 -3.93 -21.38
N GLU A 151 9.27 -3.19 -22.22
CA GLU A 151 8.13 -2.37 -21.82
C GLU A 151 6.99 -3.24 -21.27
N LEU A 152 6.68 -4.33 -21.98
CA LEU A 152 5.64 -5.28 -21.55
C LEU A 152 5.96 -5.89 -20.18
N ILE A 153 7.22 -6.27 -19.93
CA ILE A 153 7.68 -6.82 -18.65
C ILE A 153 7.62 -5.77 -17.54
N ALA A 154 7.97 -4.51 -17.83
CA ALA A 154 7.88 -3.43 -16.86
C ALA A 154 6.44 -3.17 -16.40
N TRP A 155 5.46 -3.35 -17.29
CA TRP A 155 4.04 -3.16 -17.01
C TRP A 155 3.35 -4.40 -16.43
N LEU A 156 3.60 -5.58 -16.98
CA LEU A 156 2.95 -6.83 -16.56
C LEU A 156 3.68 -7.53 -15.43
N GLY A 157 4.99 -7.39 -15.33
CA GLY A 157 5.82 -8.03 -14.30
C GLY A 157 5.35 -7.74 -12.87
N PRO A 158 5.10 -6.46 -12.50
CA PRO A 158 4.55 -6.11 -11.20
C PRO A 158 3.20 -6.79 -10.96
N THR A 159 2.30 -6.77 -11.93
CA THR A 159 0.96 -7.35 -11.81
C THR A 159 1.04 -8.87 -11.65
N LEU A 160 1.88 -9.53 -12.44
CA LEU A 160 2.14 -10.97 -12.38
C LEU A 160 2.80 -11.40 -11.08
N LEU A 161 3.57 -10.54 -10.43
CA LEU A 161 4.27 -10.84 -9.18
C LEU A 161 3.40 -10.48 -7.95
N VAL A 162 2.65 -9.38 -8.02
CA VAL A 162 1.80 -8.89 -6.93
C VAL A 162 0.52 -9.69 -6.82
N LEU A 163 -0.11 -10.11 -7.93
CA LEU A 163 -1.33 -10.95 -7.88
C LEU A 163 -1.16 -12.27 -7.11
N PRO A 164 -0.16 -13.13 -7.39
CA PRO A 164 0.03 -14.37 -6.64
C PRO A 164 0.42 -14.10 -5.20
N LEU A 165 1.16 -13.01 -4.92
CA LEU A 165 1.46 -12.59 -3.56
C LEU A 165 0.17 -12.19 -2.82
N LEU A 166 -0.70 -11.40 -3.45
CA LEU A 166 -2.00 -10.99 -2.89
C LEU A 166 -2.90 -12.21 -2.66
N GLU A 167 -2.93 -13.15 -3.61
CA GLU A 167 -3.67 -14.40 -3.51
C GLU A 167 -3.15 -15.28 -2.36
N PHE A 168 -1.83 -15.41 -2.24
CA PHE A 168 -1.20 -16.13 -1.14
C PHE A 168 -1.56 -15.51 0.21
N TRP A 169 -1.54 -14.17 0.29
CA TRP A 169 -1.98 -13.45 1.49
C TRP A 169 -3.47 -13.62 1.76
N ARG A 170 -4.33 -13.58 0.73
CA ARG A 170 -5.76 -13.84 0.85
C ARG A 170 -6.04 -15.20 1.47
N ARG A 171 -5.30 -16.24 1.06
CA ARG A 171 -5.42 -17.60 1.61
C ARG A 171 -4.91 -17.73 3.04
N ARG A 172 -3.97 -16.87 3.45
CA ARG A 172 -3.37 -16.86 4.80
C ARG A 172 -4.20 -16.07 5.82
N LEU A 173 -5.09 -15.19 5.36
CA LEU A 173 -6.00 -14.45 6.23
C LEU A 173 -7.25 -15.30 6.49
N PRO A 174 -7.48 -15.76 7.74
CA PRO A 174 -8.72 -16.44 8.12
C PRO A 174 -9.84 -15.41 8.24
N ILE A 175 -10.32 -14.89 7.11
CA ILE A 175 -11.54 -14.10 7.09
C ILE A 175 -12.65 -15.08 6.71
N PRO A 176 -13.53 -15.48 7.64
CA PRO A 176 -14.76 -16.15 7.26
C PRO A 176 -15.55 -15.13 6.45
N ILE A 177 -15.62 -15.35 5.13
CA ILE A 177 -16.61 -14.69 4.30
C ILE A 177 -17.91 -15.39 4.66
N GLY A 178 -18.55 -14.90 5.72
CA GLY A 178 -19.95 -15.21 5.99
C GLY A 178 -20.74 -14.62 4.83
N VAL A 179 -21.06 -15.49 3.86
CA VAL A 179 -22.14 -15.28 2.91
C VAL A 179 -23.45 -15.53 3.64
#